data_AF-A0A1G8WZ57-F1
#
_entry.id   AF-A0A1G8WZ57-F1
#
_cell.length_a   1.000
_cell.length_b   1.000
_cell.length_c   1.000
_cell.angle_alpha   90.00
_cell.angle_beta   90.00
_cell.angle_gamma   90.00
#
_symmetry.space_group_name_H-M   'P 1'
#
loop_
_entity.id
_entity.type
_entity.pdbx_description
1 polymer ?
#
loop_
_entity_poly.entity_id
_entity_poly.type
_entity_poly.pdbx_seq_one_letter_code
_entity_poly.pdbx_strand_id
1 'polypeptide(L)'
;MKTSNLVNAYVLPNLFYELMFLEERIDLDRQDWSDQKCVDKIIQEAVLPRFSAFTVETKTVVRNTLRYLLATQGESSEMWDIVWQASSAPIPTPHGVRSFVQRSYELLFGEEPLPLAEELQSYNVNHEMQLANRLN
;
A
#
# COMPACT_ATOMS: atom_id res chain seq x y z
N MET A 1 -13.74 -18.29 3.19
CA MET A 1 -13.71 -16.98 3.88
C MET A 1 -14.40 -15.96 3.00
N LYS A 2 -15.23 -15.06 3.55
CA LYS A 2 -15.74 -13.94 2.75
C LYS A 2 -14.62 -12.92 2.61
N THR A 3 -14.22 -12.60 1.38
CA THR A 3 -13.15 -11.65 1.06
C THR A 3 -13.50 -10.21 1.46
N SER A 4 -14.78 -9.94 1.73
CA SER A 4 -15.34 -8.61 2.05
C SER A 4 -14.70 -7.92 3.24
N ASN A 5 -14.19 -8.67 4.23
CA ASN A 5 -13.56 -8.14 5.44
C ASN A 5 -12.14 -8.68 5.67
N LEU A 6 -11.52 -9.25 4.63
CA LEU A 6 -10.17 -9.80 4.73
C LEU A 6 -9.13 -8.68 4.77
N VAL A 7 -8.18 -8.79 5.70
CA VAL A 7 -6.95 -8.00 5.78
C VAL A 7 -5.77 -8.95 5.63
N ASN A 8 -4.84 -8.62 4.74
CA ASN A 8 -3.60 -9.37 4.58
C ASN A 8 -2.50 -8.41 4.09
N ALA A 9 -1.47 -8.19 4.92
CA ALA A 9 -0.38 -7.26 4.62
C ALA A 9 0.49 -7.67 3.43
N TYR A 10 0.54 -8.98 3.11
CA TYR A 10 1.31 -9.50 1.97
C TYR A 10 0.72 -9.10 0.61
N VAL A 11 -0.48 -8.50 0.56
CA VAL A 11 -1.01 -7.90 -0.68
C VAL A 11 -0.29 -6.60 -1.06
N LEU A 12 0.34 -5.90 -0.10
CA LEU A 12 0.95 -4.59 -0.33
C LEU A 12 2.26 -4.68 -1.13
N PRO A 13 3.16 -5.65 -0.91
CA PRO A 13 4.28 -5.86 -1.82
C PRO A 13 3.85 -6.05 -3.28
N ASN A 14 2.75 -6.78 -3.53
CA ASN A 14 2.22 -6.94 -4.89
C ASN A 14 1.66 -5.64 -5.48
N LEU A 15 1.08 -4.77 -4.65
CA LEU A 15 0.61 -3.45 -5.05
C LEU A 15 1.79 -2.53 -5.42
N PHE A 16 2.86 -2.57 -4.62
CA PHE A 16 4.03 -1.71 -4.77
C PHE A 16 5.11 -2.30 -5.68
N TYR A 17 4.88 -3.48 -6.25
CA TYR A 17 5.84 -4.22 -7.07
C TYR A 17 6.48 -3.36 -8.17
N GLU A 18 5.69 -2.58 -8.92
CA GLU A 18 6.21 -1.74 -10.01
C GLU A 18 7.22 -0.69 -9.55
N LEU A 19 7.25 -0.32 -8.25
CA LEU A 19 8.23 0.62 -7.73
C LEU A 19 9.66 0.09 -7.86
N MET A 20 9.85 -1.24 -7.84
CA MET A 20 11.17 -1.86 -7.97
C MET A 20 11.83 -1.61 -9.33
N PHE A 21 11.05 -1.26 -10.36
CA PHE A 21 11.53 -1.02 -11.73
C PHE A 21 11.58 0.47 -12.08
N LEU A 22 11.40 1.38 -11.10
CA LEU A 22 11.38 2.81 -11.39
C LEU A 22 12.71 3.35 -11.92
N GLU A 23 13.84 2.80 -11.50
CA GLU A 23 15.18 3.17 -11.99
C GLU A 23 15.33 2.97 -13.51
N GLU A 24 14.55 2.05 -14.10
CA GLU A 24 14.54 1.84 -15.55
C GLU A 24 13.81 2.95 -16.31
N ARG A 25 12.99 3.75 -15.61
CA ARG A 25 12.08 4.75 -16.20
C ARG A 25 12.49 6.18 -15.87
N ILE A 26 13.08 6.41 -14.70
CA ILE A 26 13.45 7.73 -14.18
C ILE A 26 14.77 7.69 -13.40
N ASP A 27 15.48 8.83 -13.37
CA ASP A 27 16.65 9.03 -12.52
C ASP A 27 16.18 9.39 -11.09
N LEU A 28 16.26 8.41 -10.17
CA LEU A 28 15.75 8.55 -8.80
C LEU A 28 16.51 9.59 -7.97
N ASP A 29 17.81 9.75 -8.20
CA ASP A 29 18.68 10.68 -7.46
C ASP A 29 18.37 12.15 -7.78
N ARG A 30 17.68 12.40 -8.91
CA ARG A 30 17.27 13.74 -9.34
C ARG A 30 15.84 14.11 -8.93
N GLN A 31 15.09 13.18 -8.33
CA GLN A 31 13.73 13.46 -7.89
C GLN A 31 13.73 14.12 -6.51
N ASP A 32 12.82 15.07 -6.31
CA ASP A 32 12.54 15.62 -4.98
C ASP A 32 11.48 14.77 -4.28
N TRP A 33 11.92 13.77 -3.53
CA TRP A 33 11.05 12.87 -2.77
C TRP A 33 10.36 13.54 -1.56
N SER A 34 10.73 14.78 -1.24
CA SER A 34 10.03 15.58 -0.24
C SER A 34 8.87 16.38 -0.82
N ASP A 35 8.82 16.57 -2.15
CA ASP A 35 7.72 17.21 -2.86
C ASP A 35 6.55 16.23 -3.06
N GLN A 36 5.40 16.60 -2.50
CA GLN A 36 4.16 15.85 -2.63
C GLN A 36 3.76 15.62 -4.09
N LYS A 37 3.99 16.57 -5.00
CA LYS A 37 3.66 16.41 -6.42
C LYS A 37 4.52 15.33 -7.08
N CYS A 38 5.78 15.22 -6.68
CA CYS A 38 6.67 14.16 -7.13
C CYS A 38 6.13 12.80 -6.68
N VAL A 39 5.82 12.66 -5.39
CA VAL A 39 5.27 11.41 -4.82
C VAL A 39 3.95 11.02 -5.49
N ASP A 40 3.04 11.98 -5.69
CA ASP A 40 1.75 11.75 -6.34
C ASP A 40 1.92 11.22 -7.75
N LYS A 41 2.86 11.81 -8.52
CA LYS A 41 3.18 11.35 -9.87
C LYS A 41 3.69 9.91 -9.86
N ILE A 42 4.58 9.56 -8.94
CA ILE A 42 5.10 8.18 -8.81
C ILE A 42 3.98 7.19 -8.48
N ILE A 43 3.08 7.54 -7.56
CA ILE A 43 1.91 6.71 -7.23
C ILE A 43 1.01 6.53 -8.47
N GLN A 44 0.76 7.61 -9.22
CA GLN A 44 -0.05 7.57 -10.43
C GLN A 44 0.58 6.76 -11.57
N GLU A 45 1.91 6.76 -11.70
CA GLU A 45 2.62 6.10 -12.80
C GLU A 45 2.99 4.63 -12.51
N ALA A 46 3.15 4.26 -11.24
CA ALA A 46 3.57 2.90 -10.85
C ALA A 46 2.51 2.13 -10.05
N VAL A 47 1.91 2.77 -9.04
CA VAL A 47 1.01 2.08 -8.10
C VAL A 47 -0.41 1.98 -8.67
N LEU A 48 -0.93 3.07 -9.24
CA LEU A 48 -2.29 3.12 -9.78
C LEU A 48 -2.52 2.15 -10.95
N PRO A 49 -1.60 2.00 -11.93
CA PRO A 49 -1.77 1.01 -13.00
C PRO A 49 -1.78 -0.43 -12.45
N ARG A 50 -0.90 -0.73 -11.48
CA ARG A 50 -0.87 -2.03 -10.81
C ARG A 50 -2.18 -2.31 -10.07
N PHE A 51 -2.67 -1.35 -9.29
CA PHE A 51 -3.97 -1.47 -8.63
C PHE A 51 -5.11 -1.65 -9.62
N SER A 52 -5.10 -0.92 -10.73
CA SER A 52 -6.15 -0.98 -11.76
C SER A 52 -6.25 -2.36 -12.40
N ALA A 53 -5.11 -3.05 -12.55
CA ALA A 53 -5.04 -4.41 -13.10
C ALA A 53 -5.59 -5.50 -12.16
N PHE A 54 -5.70 -5.23 -10.85
CA PHE A 54 -6.22 -6.19 -9.90
C PHE A 54 -7.71 -6.51 -10.11
N THR A 55 -8.07 -7.74 -9.74
CA THR A 55 -9.47 -8.17 -9.64
C THR A 55 -10.22 -7.36 -8.58
N VAL A 56 -11.55 -7.35 -8.64
CA VAL A 56 -12.41 -6.68 -7.65
C VAL A 56 -12.15 -7.21 -6.23
N GLU A 57 -11.90 -8.51 -6.12
CA GLU A 57 -11.61 -9.18 -4.85
C GLU A 57 -10.28 -8.71 -4.28
N THR A 58 -9.20 -8.69 -5.08
CA THR A 58 -7.89 -8.19 -4.66
C THR A 58 -7.94 -6.71 -4.29
N LYS A 59 -8.65 -5.88 -5.07
CA LYS A 59 -8.88 -4.46 -4.75
C LYS A 59 -9.56 -4.29 -3.39
N THR A 60 -10.51 -5.16 -3.05
CA THR A 60 -11.18 -5.16 -1.74
C THR A 60 -10.21 -5.48 -0.62
N VAL A 61 -9.34 -6.48 -0.79
CA VAL A 61 -8.31 -6.83 0.20
C VAL A 61 -7.29 -5.72 0.37
N VAL A 62 -6.81 -5.12 -0.73
CA VAL A 62 -5.91 -3.95 -0.69
C VAL A 62 -6.53 -2.81 0.12
N ARG A 63 -7.78 -2.45 -0.20
CA ARG A 63 -8.52 -1.40 0.50
C ARG A 63 -8.62 -1.68 2.00
N ASN A 64 -9.05 -2.88 2.37
CA ASN A 64 -9.21 -3.29 3.76
C ASN A 64 -7.86 -3.29 4.50
N THR A 65 -6.81 -3.81 3.87
CA THR A 65 -5.46 -3.84 4.44
C THR A 65 -4.92 -2.43 4.69
N LEU A 66 -5.02 -1.53 3.71
CA LEU A 66 -4.56 -0.14 3.86
C LEU A 66 -5.33 0.57 4.98
N ARG A 67 -6.67 0.48 4.98
CA ARG A 67 -7.52 1.04 6.03
C ARG A 67 -7.16 0.51 7.42
N TYR A 68 -6.97 -0.79 7.55
CA TYR A 68 -6.61 -1.44 8.82
C TYR A 68 -5.25 -0.98 9.32
N LEU A 69 -4.22 -1.00 8.47
CA LEU A 69 -2.87 -0.61 8.88
C LEU A 69 -2.79 0.88 9.23
N LEU A 70 -3.38 1.77 8.42
CA LEU A 70 -3.37 3.22 8.70
C LEU A 70 -4.09 3.59 9.99
N ALA A 71 -5.12 2.83 10.38
CA ALA A 71 -5.87 3.03 11.61
C ALA A 71 -5.24 2.38 12.86
N THR A 72 -4.43 1.32 12.69
CA THR A 72 -3.90 0.54 13.83
C THR A 72 -2.40 0.70 14.06
N GLN A 73 -1.64 1.10 13.04
CA GLN A 73 -0.20 1.22 13.11
C GLN A 73 0.23 2.69 13.18
N GLY A 74 0.92 3.05 14.26
CA GLY A 74 1.53 4.38 14.42
C GLY A 74 2.70 4.59 13.44
N GLU A 75 3.21 5.82 13.37
CA GLU A 75 4.32 6.19 12.47
C GLU A 75 5.58 5.35 12.68
N SER A 76 5.89 5.00 13.93
CA SER A 76 7.08 4.22 14.30
C SER A 76 6.86 2.71 14.35
N SER A 77 5.78 2.19 13.75
CA SER A 77 5.53 0.75 13.73
C SER A 77 6.50 0.03 12.78
N GLU A 78 7.15 -1.02 13.27
CA GLU A 78 8.00 -1.92 12.47
C GLU A 78 7.24 -2.56 11.29
N MET A 79 5.91 -2.62 11.36
CA MET A 79 5.09 -3.12 10.26
C MET A 79 5.31 -2.35 8.96
N TRP A 80 5.57 -1.04 9.04
CA TRP A 80 5.84 -0.23 7.86
C TRP A 80 7.16 -0.62 7.20
N ASP A 81 8.20 -0.86 7.99
CA ASP A 81 9.49 -1.31 7.49
C ASP A 81 9.39 -2.69 6.84
N ILE A 82 8.63 -3.61 7.45
CA ILE A 82 8.39 -4.96 6.90
C ILE A 82 7.69 -4.88 5.53
N VAL A 83 6.62 -4.08 5.43
CA VAL A 83 5.89 -3.89 4.17
C VAL A 83 6.79 -3.26 3.10
N TRP A 84 7.58 -2.26 3.47
CA TRP A 84 8.45 -1.55 2.54
C TRP A 84 9.60 -2.42 2.03
N GLN A 85 10.30 -3.10 2.93
CA GLN A 85 11.39 -4.01 2.58
C GLN A 85 10.90 -5.14 1.67
N ALA A 86 9.72 -5.69 1.95
CA ALA A 86 9.13 -6.74 1.11
C ALA A 86 8.78 -6.27 -0.32
N SER A 87 8.57 -4.95 -0.53
CA SER A 87 8.33 -4.40 -1.86
C SER A 87 9.60 -4.25 -2.71
N SER A 88 10.79 -4.32 -2.10
CA SER A 88 12.07 -4.03 -2.76
C SER A 88 12.11 -2.67 -3.48
N ALA A 89 11.28 -1.70 -3.07
CA ALA A 89 11.24 -0.38 -3.70
C ALA A 89 12.55 0.39 -3.41
N PRO A 90 13.31 0.82 -4.44
CA PRO A 90 14.57 1.54 -4.27
C PRO A 90 14.37 3.03 -3.92
N ILE A 91 13.12 3.47 -3.71
CA ILE A 91 12.81 4.89 -3.51
C ILE A 91 12.94 5.28 -2.03
N PRO A 92 13.48 6.46 -1.72
CA PRO A 92 13.55 6.96 -0.35
C PRO A 92 12.18 7.42 0.15
N THR A 93 11.97 7.33 1.46
CA THR A 93 10.76 7.81 2.15
C THR A 93 11.12 8.84 3.23
N PRO A 94 11.46 10.08 2.85
CA PRO A 94 11.96 11.09 3.80
C PRO A 94 10.95 11.46 4.90
N HIS A 95 9.65 11.32 4.61
CA HIS A 95 8.55 11.53 5.57
C HIS A 95 8.03 10.23 6.19
N GLY A 96 8.76 9.12 6.03
CA GLY A 96 8.40 7.79 6.49
C GLY A 96 7.46 7.03 5.54
N VAL A 97 7.54 5.69 5.60
CA VAL A 97 6.75 4.77 4.77
C VAL A 97 5.25 4.97 5.00
N ARG A 98 4.82 5.19 6.24
CA ARG A 98 3.41 5.44 6.56
C ARG A 98 2.84 6.60 5.73
N SER A 99 3.58 7.69 5.56
CA SER A 99 3.15 8.86 4.79
C SER A 99 2.97 8.53 3.31
N PHE A 100 3.88 7.74 2.72
CA PHE A 100 3.74 7.26 1.34
C PHE A 100 2.52 6.34 1.17
N VAL A 101 2.31 5.42 2.12
CA VAL A 101 1.16 4.50 2.12
C VAL A 101 -0.16 5.25 2.31
N GLN A 102 -0.19 6.25 3.20
CA GLN A 102 -1.35 7.11 3.39
C GLN A 102 -1.67 7.86 2.10
N ARG A 103 -0.67 8.43 1.44
CA ARG A 103 -0.89 9.12 0.17
C ARG A 103 -1.40 8.18 -0.92
N SER A 104 -0.85 6.97 -0.98
CA SER A 104 -1.32 5.92 -1.90
C SER A 104 -2.80 5.61 -1.65
N TYR A 105 -3.21 5.51 -0.38
CA TYR A 105 -4.62 5.29 -0.02
C TYR A 105 -5.52 6.45 -0.47
N GLU A 106 -5.13 7.70 -0.21
CA GLU A 106 -5.89 8.89 -0.61
C GLU A 106 -6.10 8.94 -2.13
N LEU A 107 -5.06 8.66 -2.92
CA LEU A 107 -5.13 8.68 -4.39
C LEU A 107 -5.92 7.50 -4.97
N LEU A 108 -5.90 6.33 -4.34
CA LEU A 108 -6.62 5.15 -4.82
C LEU A 108 -8.11 5.16 -4.45
N PHE A 109 -8.47 5.73 -3.29
CA PHE A 109 -9.81 5.61 -2.71
C PHE A 109 -10.49 6.96 -2.42
N GLY A 110 -9.91 8.08 -2.86
CA GLY A 110 -10.57 9.39 -2.80
C GLY A 110 -10.92 9.85 -1.38
N GLU A 111 -9.97 9.70 -0.45
CA GLU A 111 -10.14 10.10 0.96
C GLU A 111 -11.30 9.40 1.70
N GLU A 112 -11.62 8.16 1.32
CA GLU A 112 -12.49 7.30 2.14
C GLU A 112 -12.06 7.37 3.63
N PRO A 113 -13.01 7.47 4.58
CA PRO A 113 -12.64 7.59 5.99
C PRO A 113 -12.00 6.30 6.50
N LEU A 114 -10.99 6.47 7.35
CA LEU A 114 -10.40 5.36 8.10
C LEU A 114 -11.45 4.74 9.04
N PRO A 115 -11.39 3.41 9.26
CA PRO A 115 -12.37 2.69 10.05
C PRO A 115 -12.36 3.13 11.51
N LEU A 116 -13.55 3.21 12.10
CA LEU A 116 -13.71 3.40 13.55
C LEU A 116 -13.35 2.11 14.31
N ALA A 117 -13.14 2.22 15.62
CA ALA A 117 -12.74 1.09 16.48
C ALA A 117 -13.68 -0.12 16.39
N GLU A 118 -14.99 0.10 16.22
CA GLU A 118 -15.98 -0.97 16.07
C GLU A 118 -15.86 -1.68 14.72
N GLU A 119 -15.57 -0.94 13.64
CA GLU A 119 -15.34 -1.51 12.30
C GLU A 119 -14.07 -2.39 12.29
N LEU A 120 -13.04 -2.00 13.05
CA LEU A 120 -11.80 -2.77 13.13
C LEU A 120 -12.02 -4.20 13.62
N GLN A 121 -12.98 -4.42 14.54
CA GLN A 121 -13.31 -5.75 15.07
C GLN A 121 -13.94 -6.67 14.02
N SER A 122 -14.48 -6.10 12.94
CA SER A 122 -15.07 -6.86 11.85
C SER A 122 -14.04 -7.38 10.84
N TYR A 123 -12.80 -6.87 10.85
CA TYR A 123 -11.76 -7.34 9.94
C TYR A 123 -11.22 -8.71 10.36
N ASN A 124 -11.02 -9.57 9.37
CA ASN A 124 -10.33 -10.83 9.52
C ASN A 124 -8.87 -10.66 9.06
N VAL A 125 -7.98 -10.48 10.02
CA VAL A 125 -6.54 -10.34 9.77
C VAL A 125 -5.94 -11.71 9.53
N ASN A 126 -5.48 -11.93 8.30
CA ASN A 126 -4.83 -13.15 7.87
C ASN A 126 -3.33 -12.90 7.68
N HIS A 127 -2.53 -13.79 8.26
CA HIS A 127 -1.06 -13.73 8.23
C HIS A 127 -0.44 -14.77 7.28
N GLU A 128 -1.23 -15.37 6.39
CA GLU A 128 -0.76 -16.41 5.47
C GLU A 128 -0.29 -15.78 4.14
N MET A 129 0.99 -15.89 3.84
CA MET A 129 1.58 -15.43 2.58
C MET A 129 0.97 -16.13 1.35
N GLN A 130 0.59 -17.41 1.48
CA GLN A 130 0.03 -18.21 0.39
C GLN A 130 -1.30 -17.65 -0.14
N LEU A 131 -2.07 -16.96 0.71
CA LEU A 131 -3.33 -16.35 0.31
C LEU A 131 -3.09 -15.13 -0.58
N ALA A 132 -2.09 -14.32 -0.27
CA ALA A 132 -1.72 -13.16 -1.08
C ALA A 132 -1.22 -13.57 -2.48
N ASN A 133 -0.48 -14.68 -2.60
CA ASN A 133 -0.02 -15.19 -3.91
C ASN A 133 -1.15 -15.65 -4.84
N ARG A 134 -2.34 -15.97 -4.28
CA ARG A 134 -3.55 -16.31 -5.04
C ARG A 134 -4.36 -15.06 -5.43
N LEU A 135 -4.09 -13.93 -4.79
CA LEU A 135 -4.68 -12.63 -5.07
C LEU A 135 -3.76 -11.87 -6.04
N ASN A 136 -3.75 -12.28 -7.32
CA ASN A 136 -3.07 -11.57 -8.41
C ASN A 136 -4.11 -11.00 -9.38
#